data_AF-A0A0R0CZT1-F1
#
_entry.id   AF-A0A0R0CZT1-F1
#
_cell.length_a   1.000
_cell.length_b   1.000
_cell.length_c   1.000
_cell.angle_alpha   90.00
_cell.angle_beta   90.00
_cell.angle_gamma   90.00
#
_symmetry.space_group_name_H-M   'P 1'
#
loop_
_entity.id
_entity.type
_entity.pdbx_description
1 polymer ?
#
loop_
_entity_poly.entity_id
_entity_poly.type
_entity_poly.pdbx_seq_one_letter_code
_entity_poly.pdbx_strand_id
1 'polypeptide(L)'
;MKGIITTILVAASLLALPGMAAQSKLIERGWVKVDENHAELEHAGRSYALDTYIVMFQQPYYIHVRSKDKQPLEAAELVEMAGEYIKPRGCTQPLERRSDLDRSSADNSELVLGFQC
;
A
#
# COMPACT_ATOMS: atom_id res chain seq x y z
N MET A 1 66.42 6.28 -7.52
CA MET A 1 65.63 7.53 -7.55
C MET A 1 64.20 7.18 -7.22
N LYS A 2 63.61 7.89 -6.24
CA LYS A 2 62.26 7.71 -5.69
C LYS A 2 61.21 8.19 -6.69
N GLY A 3 60.06 7.51 -6.74
CA GLY A 3 58.86 8.00 -7.42
C GLY A 3 57.63 7.40 -6.76
N ILE A 4 57.11 8.07 -5.74
CA ILE A 4 55.89 7.70 -5.02
C ILE A 4 54.71 8.18 -5.87
N ILE A 5 53.92 7.25 -6.42
CA ILE A 5 52.68 7.58 -7.13
C ILE A 5 51.55 7.62 -6.09
N THR A 6 51.22 8.83 -5.66
CA THR A 6 50.11 9.11 -4.76
C THR A 6 48.79 8.94 -5.52
N THR A 7 48.05 7.88 -5.22
CA THR A 7 46.71 7.66 -5.80
C THR A 7 45.69 8.34 -4.89
N ILE A 8 45.00 9.36 -5.40
CA ILE A 8 44.00 10.14 -4.68
C ILE A 8 42.71 9.31 -4.56
N LEU A 9 42.31 8.99 -3.33
CA LEU A 9 40.98 8.45 -3.03
C LEU A 9 39.94 9.56 -3.23
N VAL A 10 39.07 9.42 -4.24
CA VAL A 10 37.84 10.21 -4.34
C VAL A 10 36.76 9.49 -3.53
N ALA A 11 36.45 10.01 -2.35
CA ALA A 11 35.30 9.59 -1.57
C ALA A 11 34.03 10.11 -2.24
N ALA A 12 33.29 9.23 -2.91
CA ALA A 12 31.97 9.54 -3.44
C ALA A 12 30.95 9.49 -2.30
N SER A 13 30.59 10.65 -1.76
CA SER A 13 29.51 10.81 -0.79
C SER A 13 28.17 10.47 -1.47
N LEU A 14 27.62 9.28 -1.19
CA LEU A 14 26.26 8.93 -1.59
C LEU A 14 25.29 9.88 -0.87
N LEU A 15 24.74 10.83 -1.61
CA LEU A 15 23.55 11.58 -1.23
C LEU A 15 22.38 10.59 -1.20
N ALA A 16 22.07 10.06 -0.02
CA ALA A 16 20.81 9.37 0.22
C ALA A 16 19.68 10.41 0.10
N LEU A 17 19.06 10.48 -1.08
CA LEU A 17 17.81 11.20 -1.25
C LEU A 17 16.77 10.49 -0.37
N PRO A 18 16.16 11.17 0.61
CA PRO A 18 15.02 10.60 1.30
C PRO A 18 13.95 10.36 0.23
N GLY A 19 13.63 9.10 -0.03
CA GLY A 19 12.53 8.73 -0.90
C GLY A 19 11.26 9.29 -0.29
N MET A 20 10.81 10.45 -0.78
CA MET A 20 9.45 10.89 -0.56
C MET A 20 8.57 9.81 -1.18
N ALA A 21 7.98 8.96 -0.33
CA ALA A 21 6.96 8.02 -0.77
C ALA A 21 5.86 8.86 -1.41
N ALA A 22 5.78 8.86 -2.73
CA ALA A 22 4.75 9.58 -3.45
C ALA A 22 3.41 9.03 -2.98
N GLN A 23 2.53 9.91 -2.51
CA GLN A 23 1.18 9.51 -2.15
C GLN A 23 0.51 8.94 -3.40
N SER A 24 -0.01 7.72 -3.27
CA SER A 24 -0.63 7.01 -4.39
C SER A 24 -1.73 7.86 -5.02
N LYS A 25 -1.76 7.92 -6.35
CA LYS A 25 -2.80 8.62 -7.10
C LYS A 25 -4.19 7.99 -6.93
N LEU A 26 -4.27 6.79 -6.34
CA LEU A 26 -5.54 6.12 -6.05
C LEU A 26 -6.27 6.71 -4.83
N ILE A 27 -5.53 7.35 -3.92
CA ILE A 27 -6.11 7.89 -2.70
C ILE A 27 -6.63 9.29 -2.98
N GLU A 28 -7.93 9.48 -2.81
CA GLU A 28 -8.58 10.75 -3.10
C GLU A 28 -8.38 11.79 -1.99
N ARG A 29 -8.56 13.06 -2.36
CA ARG A 29 -8.65 14.15 -1.38
C ARG A 29 -9.92 13.97 -0.57
N GLY A 30 -9.79 13.89 0.75
CA GLY A 30 -10.89 13.69 1.69
C GLY A 30 -10.96 12.29 2.27
N TRP A 31 -10.17 11.35 1.74
CA TRP A 31 -9.96 10.06 2.39
C TRP A 31 -8.96 10.23 3.53
N VAL A 32 -9.33 9.73 4.69
CA VAL A 32 -8.53 9.78 5.92
C VAL A 32 -7.99 8.38 6.17
N LYS A 33 -6.67 8.26 6.30
CA LYS A 33 -6.04 7.00 6.71
C LYS A 33 -6.38 6.73 8.17
N VAL A 34 -6.75 5.48 8.47
CA VAL A 34 -6.86 4.99 9.84
C VAL A 34 -5.53 4.35 10.19
N ASP A 35 -4.65 5.08 10.86
CA ASP A 35 -3.23 4.68 11.03
C ASP A 35 -3.06 3.36 11.81
N GLU A 36 -3.97 3.05 12.73
CA GLU A 36 -4.01 1.79 13.47
C GLU A 36 -4.38 0.60 12.57
N ASN A 37 -5.05 0.87 11.46
CA ASN A 37 -5.40 -0.12 10.45
C ASN A 37 -4.30 -0.16 9.39
N HIS A 38 -3.18 -0.73 9.78
CA HIS A 38 -2.09 -1.13 8.92
C HIS A 38 -1.76 -2.61 9.13
N ALA A 39 -1.46 -3.34 8.06
CA ALA A 39 -0.94 -4.70 8.15
C ALA A 39 0.01 -5.03 7.00
N GLU A 40 0.97 -5.88 7.29
CA GLU A 40 1.76 -6.58 6.28
C GLU A 40 1.36 -8.06 6.31
N LEU A 41 0.94 -8.58 5.16
CA LEU A 41 0.37 -9.93 5.06
C LEU A 41 1.07 -10.71 3.96
N GLU A 42 1.24 -12.01 4.20
CA GLU A 42 1.64 -12.98 3.17
C GLU A 42 0.40 -13.66 2.62
N HIS A 43 0.26 -13.69 1.29
CA HIS A 43 -0.81 -14.42 0.62
C HIS A 43 -0.28 -15.00 -0.69
N ALA A 44 -0.57 -16.28 -0.95
CA ALA A 44 -0.08 -16.99 -2.15
C ALA A 44 1.44 -16.86 -2.40
N GLY A 45 2.25 -16.77 -1.33
CA GLY A 45 3.71 -16.63 -1.42
C GLY A 45 4.21 -15.23 -1.80
N ARG A 46 3.34 -14.21 -1.73
CA ARG A 46 3.66 -12.81 -1.98
C ARG A 46 3.35 -11.96 -0.75
N SER A 47 4.17 -10.93 -0.55
CA SER A 47 4.02 -9.99 0.55
C SER A 47 3.25 -8.73 0.13
N TYR A 48 2.24 -8.37 0.91
CA TYR A 48 1.38 -7.21 0.67
C TYR A 48 1.42 -6.25 1.87
N ALA A 49 1.26 -4.95 1.58
CA ALA A 49 0.97 -3.94 2.60
C ALA A 49 -0.47 -3.46 2.42
N LEU A 50 -1.25 -3.49 3.49
CA LEU A 50 -2.64 -3.07 3.54
C LEU A 50 -2.78 -1.87 4.47
N ASP A 51 -3.42 -0.81 3.97
CA ASP A 51 -3.87 0.32 4.78
C ASP A 51 -5.38 0.51 4.61
N THR A 52 -6.04 0.97 5.67
CA THR A 52 -7.45 1.37 5.59
C THR A 52 -7.58 2.87 5.46
N TYR A 53 -8.45 3.29 4.56
CA TYR A 53 -8.93 4.66 4.42
C TYR A 53 -10.43 4.71 4.62
N ILE A 54 -10.91 5.84 5.15
CA ILE A 54 -12.33 6.13 5.34
C ILE A 54 -12.64 7.53 4.80
N VAL A 55 -13.92 7.79 4.53
CA VAL A 55 -14.42 9.16 4.47
C VAL A 55 -15.20 9.41 5.76
N MET A 56 -14.87 10.51 6.46
CA MET A 56 -15.49 10.83 7.74
C MET A 56 -17.02 10.84 7.62
N PHE A 57 -17.67 10.15 8.56
CA PHE A 57 -19.13 9.99 8.64
C PHE A 57 -19.77 9.24 7.45
N GLN A 58 -18.98 8.50 6.67
CA GLN A 58 -19.49 7.58 5.64
C GLN A 58 -19.10 6.15 5.97
N GLN A 59 -19.93 5.21 5.52
CA GLN A 59 -19.67 3.77 5.54
C GLN A 59 -19.43 3.31 4.11
N PRO A 60 -18.22 3.58 3.60
CA PRO A 60 -17.40 2.41 3.31
C PRO A 60 -15.95 2.55 3.79
N TYR A 61 -15.33 1.39 3.99
CA TYR A 61 -13.89 1.21 4.16
C TYR A 61 -13.24 1.02 2.78
N TYR A 62 -12.16 1.76 2.55
CA TYR A 62 -11.34 1.65 1.35
C TYR A 62 -10.02 1.00 1.73
N ILE A 63 -9.84 -0.26 1.33
CA ILE A 63 -8.64 -1.04 1.68
C ILE A 63 -7.63 -0.91 0.56
N HIS A 64 -6.55 -0.16 0.81
CA HIS A 64 -5.46 0.02 -0.14
C HIS A 64 -4.46 -1.13 -0.01
N VAL A 65 -4.41 -1.98 -1.03
CA VAL A 65 -3.50 -3.12 -1.13
C VAL A 65 -2.36 -2.76 -2.08
N ARG A 66 -1.13 -2.98 -1.64
CA ARG A 66 0.08 -2.76 -2.46
C ARG A 66 0.96 -3.99 -2.40
N SER A 67 1.44 -4.42 -3.56
CA SER A 67 2.44 -5.49 -3.64
C SER A 67 3.80 -4.97 -3.23
N LYS A 68 4.51 -5.67 -2.34
CA LYS A 68 5.89 -5.29 -1.99
C LYS A 68 6.88 -5.62 -3.12
N ASP A 69 6.56 -6.61 -3.94
CA ASP A 69 7.34 -7.02 -5.13
C ASP A 69 7.04 -6.16 -6.38
N LYS A 70 6.10 -5.20 -6.28
CA LYS A 70 5.60 -4.34 -7.36
C LYS A 70 5.03 -5.08 -8.58
N GLN A 71 4.70 -6.35 -8.44
CA GLN A 71 4.01 -7.11 -9.49
C GLN A 71 2.53 -6.69 -9.57
N PRO A 72 1.89 -6.84 -10.75
CA PRO A 72 0.47 -6.59 -10.90
C PRO A 72 -0.37 -7.38 -9.90
N LEU A 73 -1.50 -6.78 -9.54
CA LEU A 73 -2.48 -7.27 -8.60
C LEU A 73 -3.79 -7.57 -9.31
N GLU A 74 -4.42 -8.68 -8.95
CA GLU A 74 -5.75 -9.04 -9.42
C GLU A 74 -6.75 -8.93 -8.26
N ALA A 75 -7.79 -8.12 -8.43
CA ALA A 75 -8.74 -7.85 -7.35
C ALA A 75 -9.41 -9.14 -6.84
N ALA A 76 -9.80 -10.04 -7.74
CA ALA A 76 -10.48 -11.29 -7.40
C ALA A 76 -9.68 -12.18 -6.42
N GLU A 77 -8.35 -12.14 -6.49
CA GLU A 77 -7.46 -12.93 -5.63
C GLU A 77 -7.31 -12.31 -4.23
N LEU A 78 -7.52 -10.99 -4.11
CA LEU A 78 -7.18 -10.23 -2.91
C LEU A 78 -8.40 -9.85 -2.07
N VAL A 79 -9.62 -10.04 -2.60
CA VAL A 79 -10.87 -9.71 -1.90
C VAL A 79 -11.01 -10.47 -0.59
N GLU A 80 -10.73 -11.77 -0.58
CA GLU A 80 -10.85 -12.57 0.65
C GLU A 80 -9.84 -12.11 1.72
N MET A 81 -8.58 -11.93 1.34
CA MET A 81 -7.54 -11.42 2.23
C MET A 81 -7.90 -10.03 2.79
N ALA A 82 -8.33 -9.11 1.96
CA ALA A 82 -8.72 -7.76 2.38
C ALA A 82 -9.97 -7.77 3.28
N GLY A 83 -10.92 -8.66 3.00
CA GLY A 83 -12.11 -8.87 3.81
C GLY A 83 -11.78 -9.36 5.22
N GLU A 84 -10.97 -10.41 5.34
CA GLU A 84 -10.53 -10.92 6.65
C GLU A 84 -9.65 -9.92 7.40
N TYR A 85 -8.88 -9.10 6.68
CA TYR A 85 -8.15 -7.98 7.26
C TYR A 85 -9.08 -6.94 7.90
N ILE A 86 -10.15 -6.48 7.24
CA ILE A 86 -10.97 -5.39 7.80
C ILE A 86 -12.02 -5.88 8.83
N LYS A 87 -12.46 -7.13 8.73
CA LYS A 87 -13.52 -7.73 9.56
C LYS A 87 -13.36 -7.50 11.09
N PRO A 88 -12.19 -7.67 11.73
CA PRO A 88 -12.06 -7.41 13.17
C PRO A 88 -12.04 -5.92 13.55
N ARG A 89 -12.04 -4.99 12.60
CA ARG A 89 -11.64 -3.57 12.80
C ARG A 89 -12.79 -2.56 12.78
N GLY A 90 -13.93 -2.91 13.37
CA GLY A 90 -15.00 -1.93 13.66
C GLY A 90 -16.37 -2.23 13.03
N CYS A 91 -16.53 -3.37 12.37
CA CYS A 91 -17.84 -3.80 11.92
C CYS A 91 -18.69 -4.31 13.08
N THR A 92 -19.85 -3.69 13.28
CA THR A 92 -20.92 -4.22 14.16
C THR A 92 -21.98 -4.98 13.35
N GLN A 93 -21.96 -4.84 12.02
CA GLN A 93 -22.81 -5.54 11.06
C GLN A 93 -21.97 -6.50 10.20
N PRO A 94 -22.59 -7.47 9.50
CA PRO A 94 -21.88 -8.30 8.54
C PRO A 94 -21.17 -7.45 7.48
N LEU A 95 -19.93 -7.81 7.17
CA LEU A 95 -19.14 -7.14 6.14
C LEU A 95 -19.76 -7.40 4.75
N GLU A 96 -20.04 -6.33 4.01
CA GLU A 96 -20.53 -6.36 2.64
C GLU A 96 -19.48 -5.83 1.66
N ARG A 97 -19.38 -6.47 0.51
CA ARG A 97 -18.44 -6.10 -0.55
C ARG A 97 -19.02 -5.01 -1.45
N ARG A 98 -18.25 -3.95 -1.71
CA ARG A 98 -18.61 -2.81 -2.59
C ARG A 98 -17.67 -2.71 -3.79
N SER A 99 -17.81 -3.61 -4.75
CA SER A 99 -16.95 -3.67 -5.96
C SER A 99 -17.10 -2.45 -6.87
N ASP A 100 -18.20 -1.71 -6.74
CA ASP A 100 -18.42 -0.43 -7.41
C ASP A 100 -17.45 0.68 -6.95
N LEU A 101 -16.80 0.50 -5.80
CA LEU A 101 -15.83 1.43 -5.23
C LEU A 101 -14.36 1.07 -5.53
N ASP A 102 -14.12 -0.06 -6.21
CA ASP A 102 -12.77 -0.53 -6.49
C ASP A 102 -12.01 0.40 -7.42
N ARG A 103 -10.69 0.47 -7.21
CA ARG A 103 -9.79 1.23 -8.06
C ARG A 103 -8.50 0.49 -8.25
N SER A 104 -7.90 0.62 -9.43
CA SER A 104 -6.56 0.10 -9.70
C SER A 104 -5.66 1.19 -10.26
N SER A 105 -4.37 1.11 -9.96
CA SER A 105 -3.37 1.96 -10.60
C SER A 105 -3.23 1.58 -12.07
N ALA A 106 -2.65 2.48 -12.87
CA ALA A 106 -2.50 2.24 -14.32
C ALA A 106 -1.64 1.00 -14.66
N ASP A 107 -0.74 0.61 -13.76
CA ASP A 107 0.11 -0.57 -13.85
C ASP A 107 -0.40 -1.76 -13.01
N ASN A 108 -1.57 -1.61 -12.36
CA ASN A 108 -2.17 -2.57 -11.43
C ASN A 108 -1.26 -3.00 -10.26
N SER A 109 -0.19 -2.27 -9.95
CA SER A 109 0.66 -2.59 -8.78
C SER A 109 0.02 -2.21 -7.45
N GLU A 110 -1.07 -1.43 -7.50
CA GLU A 110 -1.86 -1.00 -6.36
C GLU A 110 -3.36 -1.16 -6.63
N LEU A 111 -4.11 -1.55 -5.60
CA LEU A 111 -5.56 -1.68 -5.64
C LEU A 111 -6.19 -1.03 -4.42
N VAL A 112 -7.36 -0.43 -4.62
CA VAL A 112 -8.29 -0.11 -3.53
C VAL A 112 -9.49 -1.03 -3.65
N LEU A 113 -9.84 -1.71 -2.58
CA LEU A 113 -11.00 -2.58 -2.50
C LEU A 113 -12.03 -1.99 -1.52
N GLY A 114 -13.27 -1.82 -1.99
CA GLY A 114 -14.36 -1.25 -1.19
C GLY A 114 -15.10 -2.29 -0.35
N PHE A 115 -15.30 -2.00 0.93
CA PHE A 115 -16.13 -2.79 1.83
C PHE A 115 -17.03 -1.88 2.66
N GLN A 116 -18.14 -2.39 3.15
CA GLN A 116 -19.00 -1.66 4.08
C GLN A 116 -19.52 -2.54 5.19
N CYS A 117 -19.79 -1.87 6.29
CA CYS A 117 -20.59 -2.23 7.44
C CYS A 117 -20.84 -0.90 8.17
#